data_AF-A0A841H147-F1
#
_entry.id   AF-A0A841H147-F1
#
_cell.length_a   1.000
_cell.length_b   1.000
_cell.length_c   1.000
_cell.angle_alpha   90.00
_cell.angle_beta   90.00
_cell.angle_gamma   90.00
#
_symmetry.space_group_name_H-M   'P 1'
#
loop_
_entity.id
_entity.type
_entity.pdbx_description
1 polymer ?
#
loop_
_entity_poly.entity_id
_entity_poly.type
_entity_poly.pdbx_seq_one_letter_code
_entity_poly.pdbx_strand_id
1 'polypeptide(L)'
;MNGRTEAPPVQMSLPAYPPAPARVGLVYQPMPGRAVKTVVSLVVCWLLAAPSFWLPPHYPWPVVCICLGAWLAHEFWTGRYRVRWFVGMCPRCGRHLRIGAGARISLPHTVPCLACHFEPRLEVQRADERAPEKLLRHVLADCTGTWAERWMWDERFLGCGACGARHPATPEFRRIAEAENERGELLRQLTDEGRFMN
;
A
#
# COMPACT_ATOMS: atom_id res chain seq x y z
N MET A 1 -15.23 3.25 22.99
CA MET A 1 -14.24 4.20 22.47
C MET A 1 -14.33 4.22 20.95
N ASN A 2 -14.93 5.26 20.36
CA ASN A 2 -14.98 5.45 18.91
C ASN A 2 -13.63 5.96 18.43
N GLY A 3 -12.72 5.04 18.10
CA GLY A 3 -11.42 5.41 17.52
C GLY A 3 -11.61 6.16 16.21
N ARG A 4 -11.01 7.35 16.10
CA ARG A 4 -10.99 8.13 14.86
C ARG A 4 -10.37 7.26 13.76
N THR A 5 -11.09 7.11 12.65
CA THR A 5 -10.54 6.42 11.48
C THR A 5 -9.68 7.42 10.74
N GLU A 6 -8.39 7.15 10.67
CA GLU A 6 -7.42 7.90 9.88
C GLU A 6 -7.29 7.20 8.53
N ALA A 7 -7.43 7.95 7.44
CA ALA A 7 -7.22 7.46 6.09
C ALA A 7 -6.03 8.18 5.47
N PRO A 8 -4.79 7.91 5.94
CA PRO A 8 -3.61 8.52 5.36
C PRO A 8 -3.48 8.08 3.89
N PRO A 9 -3.01 8.97 3.00
CA PRO A 9 -2.63 8.55 1.65
C PRO A 9 -1.48 7.54 1.78
N VAL A 10 -1.67 6.37 1.18
CA VAL A 10 -0.68 5.28 1.20
C VAL A 10 -0.41 4.84 -0.23
N GLN A 11 0.78 4.29 -0.45
CA GLN A 11 1.16 3.73 -1.74
C GLN A 11 1.76 2.34 -1.57
N MET A 12 1.56 1.51 -2.58
CA MET A 12 2.23 0.23 -2.71
C MET A 12 3.52 0.43 -3.49
N SER A 13 4.65 0.32 -2.81
CA SER A 13 5.96 0.32 -3.43
C SER A 13 6.44 -1.11 -3.66
N LEU A 14 7.01 -1.35 -4.85
CA LEU A 14 7.70 -2.59 -5.16
C LEU A 14 8.97 -2.20 -5.93
N PRO A 15 10.16 -2.68 -5.54
CA PRO A 15 11.39 -2.38 -6.28
C PRO A 15 11.23 -2.70 -7.77
N ALA A 16 11.72 -1.82 -8.64
CA ALA A 16 11.64 -1.90 -10.10
C ALA A 16 10.24 -1.75 -10.73
N TYR A 17 9.21 -1.39 -9.97
CA TYR A 17 7.87 -1.08 -10.51
C TYR A 17 7.41 0.31 -10.06
N PRO A 18 6.62 1.03 -10.89
CA PRO A 18 6.05 2.30 -10.47
C PRO A 18 5.12 2.08 -9.26
N PRO A 19 5.13 2.99 -8.26
CA PRO A 19 4.29 2.86 -7.09
C PRO A 19 2.81 2.88 -7.50
N ALA A 20 2.01 1.97 -6.93
CA ALA A 20 0.57 1.91 -7.19
C ALA A 20 -0.20 2.60 -6.04
N PRO A 21 -1.22 3.42 -6.35
CA PRO A 21 -2.02 4.05 -5.33
C PRO A 21 -2.79 3.00 -4.53
N ALA A 22 -2.84 3.19 -3.21
CA ALA A 22 -3.64 2.37 -2.31
C ALA A 22 -4.37 3.27 -1.32
N ARG A 23 -5.49 2.78 -0.80
CA ARG A 23 -6.27 3.44 0.24
C ARG A 23 -6.45 2.49 1.39
N VAL A 24 -6.28 2.99 2.61
CA VAL A 24 -6.44 2.19 3.82
C VAL A 24 -7.13 3.01 4.90
N GLY A 25 -8.18 2.44 5.49
CA GLY A 25 -8.80 2.97 6.69
C GLY A 25 -8.13 2.36 7.90
N LEU A 26 -7.41 3.16 8.69
CA LEU A 26 -6.69 2.72 9.88
C LEU A 26 -7.31 3.32 11.13
N VAL A 27 -7.35 2.54 12.20
CA VAL A 27 -7.66 3.03 13.55
C VAL A 27 -6.40 2.90 14.37
N TYR A 28 -5.86 4.02 14.82
CA TYR A 28 -4.70 4.04 15.70
C TYR A 28 -5.04 3.38 17.04
N GLN A 29 -4.16 2.50 17.52
CA GLN A 29 -4.28 1.88 18.84
C GLN A 29 -3.26 2.50 19.80
N PRO A 30 -3.72 3.24 20.83
CA PRO A 30 -2.81 3.88 21.77
C PRO A 30 -2.02 2.84 22.57
N MET A 31 -0.77 3.18 22.91
CA MET A 31 0.14 2.35 23.70
C MET A 31 -0.48 1.76 24.98
N PRO A 32 -1.21 2.51 25.85
CA PRO A 32 -1.77 1.94 27.07
C PRO A 32 -2.73 0.77 26.80
N GLY A 33 -3.58 0.88 25.78
CA GLY A 33 -4.51 -0.19 25.42
C GLY A 33 -3.81 -1.44 24.90
N ARG A 34 -2.64 -1.28 24.26
CA ARG A 34 -1.80 -2.39 23.79
C ARG A 34 -1.04 -3.03 24.95
N ALA A 35 -0.42 -2.22 25.80
CA ALA A 35 0.31 -2.68 26.99
C ALA A 35 -0.59 -3.52 27.91
N VAL A 36 -1.82 -3.07 28.19
CA VAL A 36 -2.78 -3.85 29.00
C VAL A 36 -3.07 -5.19 28.35
N LYS A 37 -3.34 -5.24 27.04
CA LYS A 37 -3.60 -6.52 26.33
C LYS A 37 -2.40 -7.45 26.34
N THR A 38 -1.21 -6.91 26.10
CA THR A 38 0.06 -7.65 26.17
C THR A 38 0.24 -8.27 27.56
N VAL A 39 0.13 -7.47 28.62
CA VAL A 39 0.28 -7.94 30.01
C VAL A 39 -0.79 -8.98 30.35
N VAL A 40 -2.06 -8.70 30.06
CA VAL A 40 -3.16 -9.64 30.32
C VAL A 40 -2.94 -10.95 29.56
N SER A 41 -2.52 -10.92 28.30
CA SER A 41 -2.26 -12.15 27.53
C SER A 41 -1.13 -13.00 28.13
N LEU A 42 -0.03 -12.37 28.58
CA LEU A 42 1.07 -13.06 29.23
C LEU A 42 0.64 -13.65 30.57
N VAL A 43 0.02 -12.84 31.43
CA VAL A 43 -0.43 -13.26 32.76
C VAL A 43 -1.41 -14.42 32.66
N VAL A 44 -2.42 -14.32 31.80
CA VAL A 44 -3.40 -15.40 31.60
C VAL A 44 -2.72 -16.68 31.11
N CYS A 45 -1.85 -16.59 30.10
CA CYS A 45 -1.19 -17.79 29.57
C CYS A 45 -0.22 -18.43 30.58
N TRP A 46 0.49 -17.63 31.36
CA TRP A 46 1.42 -18.13 32.38
C TRP A 46 0.68 -18.75 33.58
N LEU A 47 -0.43 -18.14 34.00
CA LEU A 47 -1.29 -18.73 35.03
C LEU A 47 -1.94 -20.04 34.57
N LEU A 48 -2.22 -20.20 33.28
CA LEU A 48 -2.70 -21.46 32.70
C LEU A 48 -1.59 -22.51 32.53
N ALA A 49 -0.33 -22.10 32.38
CA ALA A 49 0.79 -23.03 32.21
C ALA A 49 0.99 -23.91 33.47
N ALA A 50 0.89 -23.33 34.67
CA ALA A 50 1.05 -24.08 35.92
C ALA A 50 0.05 -25.25 36.11
N PRO A 51 -1.28 -25.05 36.00
CA PRO A 51 -2.23 -26.15 36.09
C PRO A 51 -2.14 -27.11 34.89
N SER A 52 -1.71 -26.64 33.71
CA SER A 52 -1.57 -27.50 32.53
C SER A 52 -0.53 -28.61 32.69
N PHE A 53 0.43 -28.45 33.62
CA PHE A 53 1.42 -29.48 33.91
C PHE A 53 0.78 -30.78 34.40
N TRP A 54 -0.40 -30.73 35.02
CA TRP A 54 -1.12 -31.92 35.52
C TRP A 54 -1.84 -32.71 34.40
N LEU A 55 -1.87 -32.21 33.16
CA LEU A 55 -2.42 -32.94 32.02
C LEU A 55 -1.34 -33.78 31.34
N PRO A 56 -1.49 -35.12 31.25
CA PRO A 56 -0.62 -35.94 30.42
C PRO A 56 -0.83 -35.61 28.94
N PRO A 57 0.23 -35.50 28.12
CA PRO A 57 1.65 -35.44 28.49
C PRO A 57 2.05 -34.10 29.16
N HIS A 58 2.73 -34.18 30.32
CA HIS A 58 3.00 -33.03 31.23
C HIS A 58 3.81 -31.87 30.60
N TYR A 59 4.67 -32.16 29.62
CA TYR A 59 5.62 -31.19 29.05
C TYR A 59 5.07 -30.29 27.94
N PRO A 60 4.35 -30.78 26.91
CA PRO A 60 3.93 -29.93 25.80
C PRO A 60 2.93 -28.84 26.19
N TRP A 61 2.03 -29.06 27.16
CA TRP A 61 0.99 -28.09 27.46
C TRP A 61 1.52 -26.77 28.06
N PRO A 62 2.40 -26.78 29.09
CA PRO A 62 2.99 -25.55 29.59
C PRO A 62 3.78 -24.79 28.52
N VAL A 63 4.50 -25.52 27.66
CA VAL A 63 5.27 -24.94 26.55
C VAL A 63 4.32 -24.24 25.56
N VAL A 64 3.23 -24.89 25.15
CA VAL A 64 2.21 -24.28 24.28
C VAL A 64 1.62 -23.03 24.91
N CYS A 65 1.28 -23.06 26.21
CA CYS A 65 0.76 -21.89 26.91
C CYS A 65 1.77 -20.72 26.89
N ILE A 66 3.04 -20.96 27.21
CA ILE A 66 4.08 -19.93 27.23
C ILE A 66 4.30 -19.38 25.81
N CYS A 67 4.43 -20.25 24.81
CA CYS A 67 4.62 -19.84 23.41
C CYS A 67 3.43 -19.05 22.87
N LEU A 68 2.20 -19.48 23.17
CA LEU A 68 0.98 -18.77 22.78
C LEU A 68 0.91 -17.39 23.44
N GLY A 69 1.25 -17.29 24.72
CA GLY A 69 1.32 -16.02 25.43
C GLY A 69 2.33 -15.07 24.82
N ALA A 70 3.54 -15.55 24.52
CA ALA A 70 4.59 -14.76 23.87
C ALA A 70 4.19 -14.31 22.46
N TRP A 71 3.55 -15.19 21.67
CA TRP A 71 3.07 -14.88 20.33
C TRP A 71 1.96 -13.80 20.34
N LEU A 72 0.94 -13.96 21.20
CA LEU A 72 -0.11 -12.96 21.37
C LEU A 72 0.43 -11.63 21.87
N ALA A 73 1.34 -11.67 22.86
CA ALA A 73 2.01 -10.50 23.40
C ALA A 73 2.74 -9.73 22.30
N HIS A 74 3.49 -10.44 21.44
CA HIS A 74 4.16 -9.87 20.28
C HIS A 74 3.18 -9.27 19.27
N GLU A 75 2.07 -9.95 18.98
CA GLU A 75 1.04 -9.47 18.05
C GLU A 75 0.38 -8.17 18.55
N PHE A 76 0.02 -8.10 19.84
CA PHE A 76 -0.52 -6.87 20.46
C PHE A 76 0.54 -5.76 20.56
N TRP A 77 1.79 -6.12 20.80
CA TRP A 77 2.89 -5.17 20.94
C TRP A 77 3.36 -4.60 19.60
N THR A 78 3.18 -5.28 18.47
CA THR A 78 3.63 -4.75 17.15
C THR A 78 2.50 -4.06 16.38
N GLY A 79 1.24 -4.44 16.62
CA GLY A 79 0.04 -3.91 15.97
C GLY A 79 -0.34 -2.47 16.31
N ARG A 80 0.36 -1.47 15.77
CA ARG A 80 0.09 -0.04 15.99
C ARG A 80 -1.26 0.42 15.41
N TYR A 81 -1.67 -0.16 14.29
CA TYR A 81 -2.90 0.21 13.59
C TYR A 81 -3.79 -1.01 13.40
N ARG A 82 -5.11 -0.79 13.48
CA ARG A 82 -6.11 -1.79 13.10
C ARG A 82 -6.75 -1.39 11.78
N VAL A 83 -6.72 -2.29 10.81
CA VAL A 83 -7.31 -2.08 9.49
C VAL A 83 -8.83 -2.16 9.58
N ARG A 84 -9.54 -1.13 9.12
CA ARG A 84 -11.00 -1.12 8.94
C ARG A 84 -11.37 -1.66 7.56
N TRP A 85 -10.71 -1.13 6.54
CA TRP A 85 -10.86 -1.48 5.15
C TRP A 85 -9.56 -1.17 4.42
N PHE A 86 -9.31 -1.88 3.34
CA PHE A 86 -8.12 -1.72 2.52
C PHE A 86 -8.50 -1.96 1.06
N VAL A 87 -8.03 -1.09 0.18
CA VAL A 87 -8.18 -1.20 -1.28
C VAL A 87 -6.86 -0.83 -1.91
N GLY A 88 -6.29 -1.74 -2.70
CA GLY A 88 -5.06 -1.49 -3.44
C GLY A 88 -4.85 -2.56 -4.49
N MET A 89 -3.94 -2.30 -5.43
CA MET A 89 -3.56 -3.24 -6.47
C MET A 89 -2.08 -3.57 -6.37
N CYS A 90 -1.70 -4.76 -6.83
CA CYS A 90 -0.31 -5.12 -6.99
C CYS A 90 0.34 -4.26 -8.09
N PRO A 91 1.46 -3.56 -7.83
CA PRO A 91 2.17 -2.77 -8.84
C PRO A 91 2.62 -3.58 -10.06
N ARG A 92 2.86 -4.88 -9.88
CA ARG A 92 3.36 -5.77 -10.93
C ARG A 92 2.26 -6.34 -11.83
N CYS A 93 1.21 -6.92 -11.25
CA CYS A 93 0.17 -7.66 -12.00
C CYS A 93 -1.20 -6.97 -12.04
N GLY A 94 -1.37 -5.84 -11.34
CA GLY A 94 -2.64 -5.13 -11.27
C GLY A 94 -3.75 -5.83 -10.46
N ARG A 95 -3.52 -7.04 -9.94
CA ARG A 95 -4.51 -7.78 -9.13
C ARG A 95 -4.83 -7.02 -7.85
N HIS A 96 -6.11 -6.98 -7.48
CA HIS A 96 -6.54 -6.45 -6.18
C HIS A 96 -5.90 -7.23 -5.03
N LEU A 97 -5.23 -6.51 -4.14
CA LEU A 97 -4.72 -7.04 -2.88
C LEU A 97 -5.81 -6.93 -1.81
N ARG A 98 -5.77 -7.83 -0.83
CA ARG A 98 -6.72 -7.83 0.28
C ARG A 98 -5.97 -7.90 1.59
N ILE A 99 -6.34 -7.03 2.52
CA ILE A 99 -5.95 -7.12 3.93
C ILE A 99 -7.25 -7.34 4.70
N GLY A 100 -7.26 -8.34 5.57
CA GLY A 100 -8.45 -8.68 6.36
C GLY A 100 -8.89 -7.50 7.24
N ALA A 101 -10.18 -7.20 7.26
CA ALA A 101 -10.72 -6.23 8.20
C ALA A 101 -10.44 -6.71 9.64
N GLY A 102 -9.93 -5.80 10.46
CA GLY A 102 -9.53 -6.09 11.83
C GLY A 102 -8.07 -6.53 11.99
N ALA A 103 -7.32 -6.74 10.89
CA ALA A 103 -5.91 -7.06 10.93
C ALA A 103 -5.11 -5.96 11.65
N ARG A 104 -4.07 -6.38 12.37
CA ARG A 104 -3.15 -5.49 13.07
C ARG A 104 -1.90 -5.30 12.22
N ILE A 105 -1.61 -4.07 11.84
CA ILE A 105 -0.46 -3.76 10.99
C ILE A 105 0.38 -2.64 11.60
N SER A 106 1.67 -2.65 11.28
CA SER A 106 2.60 -1.54 11.50
C SER A 106 3.10 -1.06 10.16
N LEU A 107 3.11 0.24 9.91
CA LEU A 107 3.70 0.80 8.69
C LEU A 107 5.22 0.98 8.89
N PRO A 108 6.05 0.64 7.89
CA PRO A 108 5.70 0.00 6.60
C PRO A 108 5.29 -1.48 6.74
N HIS A 109 4.34 -1.94 5.92
CA HIS A 109 3.79 -3.30 5.99
C HIS A 109 3.86 -4.03 4.64
N THR A 110 4.35 -5.27 4.58
CA THR A 110 4.35 -6.07 3.34
C THR A 110 2.99 -6.74 3.12
N VAL A 111 2.49 -6.70 1.89
CA VAL A 111 1.21 -7.34 1.51
C VAL A 111 1.48 -8.37 0.41
N PRO A 112 1.38 -9.68 0.69
CA PRO A 112 1.70 -10.70 -0.29
C PRO A 112 0.66 -10.71 -1.41
N CYS A 113 1.13 -10.69 -2.66
CA CYS A 113 0.28 -10.88 -3.83
C CYS A 113 0.18 -12.37 -4.18
N LEU A 114 -1.00 -12.96 -3.98
CA LEU A 114 -1.24 -14.39 -4.28
C LEU A 114 -1.26 -14.72 -5.78
N ALA A 115 -1.23 -13.72 -6.67
CA ALA A 115 -1.23 -13.95 -8.12
C ALA A 115 0.19 -14.01 -8.70
N CYS A 116 1.08 -13.11 -8.27
CA CYS A 116 2.44 -13.04 -8.81
C CYS A 116 3.53 -13.41 -7.80
N HIS A 117 3.18 -13.68 -6.54
CA HIS A 117 4.07 -14.02 -5.42
C HIS A 117 5.09 -12.94 -5.03
N PHE A 118 4.85 -11.68 -5.40
CA PHE A 118 5.64 -10.54 -4.91
C PHE A 118 5.00 -9.94 -3.65
N GLU A 119 5.84 -9.33 -2.82
CA GLU A 119 5.46 -8.71 -1.56
C GLU A 119 5.65 -7.18 -1.63
N PRO A 120 4.73 -6.44 -2.29
CA PRO A 120 4.76 -4.99 -2.24
C PRO A 120 4.67 -4.48 -0.81
N ARG A 121 5.40 -3.39 -0.55
CA ARG A 121 5.38 -2.69 0.73
C ARG A 121 4.33 -1.58 0.69
N LEU A 122 3.46 -1.58 1.68
CA LEU A 122 2.52 -0.52 1.96
C LEU A 122 3.23 0.55 2.80
N GLU A 123 3.43 1.72 2.20
CA GLU A 123 4.13 2.85 2.78
C GLU A 123 3.21 4.07 2.84
N VAL A 124 3.42 4.92 3.85
CA VAL A 124 2.73 6.23 3.91
C VAL A 124 3.30 7.09 2.80
N GLN A 125 2.43 7.61 1.93
CA GLN A 125 2.85 8.55 0.90
C GLN A 125 3.32 9.84 1.61
N ARG A 126 4.62 10.11 1.58
CA ARG A 126 5.19 11.33 2.19
C ARG A 126 4.84 12.51 1.30
N ALA A 127 4.40 13.61 1.92
CA ALA A 127 4.05 14.84 1.19
C ALA A 127 5.24 15.42 0.41
N ASP A 128 6.49 15.10 0.79
CA ASP A 128 7.69 15.59 0.12
C ASP A 128 8.05 14.83 -1.17
N GLU A 129 7.59 13.59 -1.36
CA GLU A 129 7.69 12.88 -2.66
C GLU A 129 6.71 13.46 -3.71
N ARG A 130 5.86 14.38 -3.27
CA ARG A 130 4.99 15.21 -4.10
C ARG A 130 5.68 16.49 -4.59
N ALA A 131 6.99 16.65 -4.35
CA ALA A 131 7.75 17.68 -5.02
C ALA A 131 7.54 17.47 -6.53
N PRO A 132 6.83 18.38 -7.22
CA PRO A 132 6.59 18.22 -8.63
C PRO A 132 7.95 18.43 -9.29
N GLU A 133 8.61 17.34 -9.67
CA GLU A 133 9.17 17.43 -10.99
C GLU A 133 8.00 17.75 -11.91
N LYS A 134 8.00 18.99 -12.43
CA LYS A 134 6.94 19.63 -13.22
C LYS A 134 6.75 18.95 -14.59
N LEU A 135 6.92 17.64 -14.66
CA LEU A 135 7.02 16.86 -15.87
C LEU A 135 6.25 15.56 -15.67
N LEU A 136 5.36 15.28 -16.61
CA LEU A 136 4.77 13.96 -16.75
C LEU A 136 5.87 13.01 -17.21
N ARG A 137 6.30 12.10 -16.33
CA ARG A 137 7.25 11.06 -16.69
C ARG A 137 6.50 9.90 -17.35
N HIS A 138 6.96 9.50 -18.54
CA HIS A 138 6.59 8.23 -19.16
C HIS A 138 7.36 7.07 -18.52
N VAL A 139 6.84 5.85 -18.65
CA VAL A 139 7.59 4.63 -18.25
C VAL A 139 8.74 4.35 -19.23
N LEU A 140 8.53 4.65 -20.52
CA LEU A 140 9.50 4.47 -21.59
C LEU A 140 10.04 5.83 -22.02
N ALA A 141 11.35 5.94 -22.25
CA ALA A 141 11.98 7.19 -22.69
C ALA A 141 11.42 7.70 -24.03
N ASP A 142 11.05 6.78 -24.92
CA ASP A 142 10.59 7.07 -26.29
C ASP A 142 9.07 7.00 -26.43
N CYS A 143 8.33 7.13 -25.33
CA CYS A 143 6.87 7.01 -25.37
C CYS A 143 6.22 8.23 -26.05
N THR A 144 5.52 7.98 -27.15
CA THR A 144 4.73 8.99 -27.89
C THR A 144 3.22 8.91 -27.58
N GLY A 145 2.85 8.21 -26.50
CA GLY A 145 1.46 8.00 -26.14
C GLY A 145 0.76 9.25 -25.63
N THR A 146 -0.53 9.37 -25.95
CA THR A 146 -1.36 10.49 -25.49
C THR A 146 -1.79 10.32 -24.05
N TRP A 147 -1.76 11.40 -23.29
CA TRP A 147 -2.32 11.48 -21.95
C TRP A 147 -3.81 11.72 -22.02
N ALA A 148 -4.57 10.92 -21.29
CA ALA A 148 -6.01 11.10 -21.12
C ALA A 148 -6.38 11.00 -19.65
N GLU A 149 -7.35 11.79 -19.23
CA GLU A 149 -7.94 11.63 -17.92
C GLU A 149 -8.74 10.32 -17.88
N ARG A 150 -8.49 9.53 -16.85
CA ARG A 150 -9.15 8.26 -16.59
C ARG A 150 -9.62 8.22 -15.16
N TRP A 151 -10.54 7.30 -14.91
CA TRP A 151 -11.15 7.09 -13.62
C TRP A 151 -10.76 5.71 -13.10
N MET A 152 -10.38 5.66 -11.83
CA MET A 152 -10.21 4.41 -11.12
C MET A 152 -10.81 4.56 -9.73
N TRP A 153 -11.87 3.79 -9.48
CA TRP A 153 -12.73 3.97 -8.32
C TRP A 153 -13.28 5.41 -8.30
N ASP A 154 -12.93 6.21 -7.29
CA ASP A 154 -13.38 7.61 -7.13
C ASP A 154 -12.27 8.64 -7.40
N GLU A 155 -11.12 8.21 -7.93
CA GLU A 155 -9.98 9.09 -8.19
C GLU A 155 -9.80 9.33 -9.69
N ARG A 156 -9.65 10.61 -10.04
CA ARG A 156 -9.28 11.05 -11.38
C ARG A 156 -7.76 11.05 -11.51
N PHE A 157 -7.24 10.39 -12.53
CA PHE A 157 -5.81 10.36 -12.83
C PHE A 157 -5.57 10.57 -14.32
N LEU A 158 -4.42 11.12 -14.70
CA LEU A 158 -3.95 11.17 -16.08
C LEU A 158 -3.20 9.89 -16.39
N GLY A 159 -3.65 9.15 -17.39
CA GLY A 159 -3.03 7.92 -17.85
C GLY A 159 -2.50 8.06 -19.28
N CYS A 160 -1.25 7.67 -19.52
CA CYS A 160 -0.72 7.57 -20.88
C CYS A 160 -1.31 6.34 -21.57
N GLY A 161 -1.86 6.52 -22.77
CA GLY A 161 -2.47 5.45 -23.56
C GLY A 161 -1.50 4.37 -24.05
N ALA A 162 -0.21 4.70 -24.19
CA ALA A 162 0.80 3.76 -24.71
C ALA A 162 1.59 3.06 -23.60
N CYS A 163 2.27 3.82 -22.72
CA CYS A 163 3.12 3.22 -21.69
C CYS A 163 2.40 2.89 -20.38
N GLY A 164 1.15 3.33 -20.22
CA GLY A 164 0.36 3.09 -19.01
C GLY A 164 0.81 3.88 -17.77
N ALA A 165 1.74 4.83 -17.92
CA ALA A 165 2.14 5.78 -16.86
C ALA A 165 0.91 6.50 -16.28
N ARG A 166 0.95 6.83 -14.99
CA ARG A 166 -0.17 7.46 -14.28
C ARG A 166 0.30 8.62 -13.41
N HIS A 167 -0.41 9.74 -13.48
CA HIS A 167 -0.19 10.94 -12.66
C HIS A 167 -1.51 11.46 -12.08
N PRO A 168 -1.50 12.21 -10.96
CA PRO A 168 -2.69 12.84 -10.43
C PRO A 168 -3.34 13.80 -11.44
N ALA A 169 -4.67 13.81 -11.58
CA ALA A 169 -5.36 14.73 -12.49
C ALA A 169 -5.57 16.13 -11.88
N THR A 170 -4.50 16.75 -11.37
CA THR A 170 -4.57 18.15 -10.89
C THR A 170 -4.66 19.11 -12.08
N PRO A 171 -5.18 20.33 -11.90
CA PRO A 171 -5.21 21.34 -12.97
C PRO A 171 -3.82 21.67 -13.54
N GLU A 172 -2.76 21.52 -12.75
CA GLU A 172 -1.39 21.68 -13.22
C GLU A 172 -0.96 20.54 -14.14
N PHE A 173 -1.14 19.28 -13.73
CA PHE A 173 -0.79 18.14 -14.57
C PHE A 173 -1.66 18.03 -15.83
N ARG A 174 -2.92 18.49 -15.79
CA ARG A 174 -3.75 18.58 -17.00
C ARG A 174 -3.16 19.51 -18.04
N ARG A 175 -2.70 20.69 -17.63
CA ARG A 175 -2.02 21.64 -18.53
C ARG A 175 -0.72 21.07 -19.11
N ILE A 176 0.05 20.34 -18.29
CA ILE A 176 1.28 19.67 -18.76
C ILE A 176 0.92 18.55 -19.76
N ALA A 177 -0.14 17.78 -19.51
CA ALA A 177 -0.61 16.72 -20.39
C ALA A 177 -1.10 17.25 -21.73
N GLU A 178 -1.86 18.34 -21.71
CA GLU A 178 -2.31 19.05 -22.91
C GLU A 178 -1.12 19.52 -23.76
N ALA A 179 -0.16 20.22 -23.14
CA ALA A 179 1.04 20.70 -23.84
C ALA A 179 1.90 19.55 -24.43
N GLU A 180 1.98 18.43 -23.73
CA GLU A 180 2.70 17.25 -24.23
C GLU A 180 1.95 16.55 -25.37
N ASN A 181 0.62 16.45 -25.29
CA ASN A 181 -0.20 15.93 -26.37
C ASN A 181 -0.09 16.79 -27.64
N GLU A 182 -0.14 18.12 -27.50
CA GLU A 182 0.06 19.08 -28.61
C GLU A 182 1.44 18.92 -29.24
N ARG A 183 2.51 18.79 -28.44
CA ARG A 183 3.86 18.52 -28.95
C ARG A 183 3.91 17.18 -29.70
N GLY A 184 3.27 16.14 -29.18
CA GLY A 184 3.20 14.83 -29.83
C GLY A 184 2.39 14.84 -31.13
N GLU A 185 1.38 15.69 -31.26
CA GLU A 185 0.63 15.91 -32.50
C GLU A 185 1.46 16.66 -33.55
N LEU A 186 2.15 17.73 -33.14
CA LEU A 186 3.04 18.47 -34.02
C LEU A 186 4.15 17.59 -34.59
N LEU A 187 4.76 16.73 -33.77
CA LEU A 187 5.80 15.79 -34.22
C LEU A 187 5.26 14.79 -35.25
N ARG A 188 4.03 14.31 -35.08
CA ARG A 188 3.36 13.43 -36.04
C ARG A 188 3.11 14.14 -37.37
N GLN A 189 2.58 15.36 -37.33
CA GLN A 189 2.36 16.17 -38.53
C GLN A 189 3.67 16.42 -39.29
N LEU A 190 4.75 16.82 -38.61
CA LEU A 190 6.05 17.06 -39.25
C LEU A 190 6.67 15.78 -39.82
N THR A 191 6.38 14.62 -39.22
CA THR A 191 6.80 13.31 -39.74
C THR A 191 6.03 12.95 -41.00
N ASP A 192 4.71 13.15 -41.01
CA ASP A 192 3.83 12.87 -42.17
C ASP A 192 4.14 13.78 -43.36
N GLU A 193 4.55 15.02 -43.11
CA GLU A 193 5.03 15.95 -44.13
C GLU A 193 6.44 15.63 -44.67
N GLY A 194 7.12 14.61 -44.13
CA GLY A 194 8.48 14.24 -44.50
C GLY A 194 9.55 15.26 -44.10
N ARG A 195 9.21 16.25 -43.27
CA ARG A 195 10.14 17.32 -42.83
C ARG A 195 11.13 16.89 -41.76
N PHE A 196 10.97 15.69 -41.20
CA PHE A 196 11.84 15.16 -40.13
C PHE A 196 13.02 14.31 -40.63
N MET A 197 13.12 14.00 -41.93
CA MET A 197 14.14 13.09 -42.48
C MET A 197 15.30 13.76 -43.24
N ASN A 198 15.53 15.07 -43.07
CA ASN A 198 16.70 15.76 -43.62
C ASN A 198 17.61 16.33 -42.52
#